data_AF-A0A956WVC9-F1
#
_entry.id   AF-A0A956WVC9-F1
#
_cell.length_a   1.000
_cell.length_b   1.000
_cell.length_c   1.000
_cell.angle_alpha   90.00
_cell.angle_beta   90.00
_cell.angle_gamma   90.00
#
_symmetry.space_group_name_H-M   'P 1'
#
loop_
_entity.id
_entity.type
_entity.pdbx_description
1 polymer ?
#
loop_
_entity_poly.entity_id
_entity_poly.type
_entity_poly.pdbx_seq_one_letter_code
_entity_poly.pdbx_strand_id
1 'polypeptide(L)' 'MQEAKDIDRHKTDAEAVTAALQEYIVRHRQQQITALFGTIDYNPNYNYKAQRRRQ' A
#
# COMPACT_ATOMS: atom_id res chain seq x y z
N MET A 1 13.17 -9.04 18.28
CA MET A 1 13.24 -7.64 18.76
C MET A 1 14.53 -6.96 18.33
N GLN A 2 15.69 -7.64 18.40
CA GLN A 2 16.96 -7.09 17.93
C GLN A 2 16.95 -6.68 16.44
N GLU A 3 16.45 -7.54 15.55
CA GLU A 3 16.40 -7.26 14.10
C GLU A 3 15.56 -6.04 13.72
N ALA A 4 14.45 -5.80 14.43
CA ALA A 4 13.60 -4.62 14.19
C ALA A 4 14.29 -3.31 14.62
N LYS A 5 15.15 -3.33 15.64
CA LYS A 5 15.95 -2.18 16.09
C LYS A 5 17.13 -1.86 15.16
N ASP A 6 17.68 -2.89 14.50
CA ASP A 6 18.79 -2.72 13.58
C ASP A 6 18.34 -2.18 12.21
N ILE A 7 17.10 -2.48 11.80
CA ILE A 7 16.50 -2.01 10.54
C ILE A 7 15.78 -0.67 10.72
N ASP A 8 15.13 -0.46 11.87
CA ASP A 8 14.40 0.77 12.16
C ASP A 8 14.78 1.31 13.55
N ARG A 9 15.18 2.58 13.61
CA ARG A 9 15.81 3.21 14.80
C ARG A 9 14.79 3.49 15.92
N HIS A 10 14.00 2.51 16.31
CA HIS A 10 13.04 2.64 17.41
C HIS A 10 13.77 2.66 18.74
N LYS A 11 13.48 3.68 19.55
CA LYS A 11 14.15 3.91 20.84
C LYS A 11 13.68 2.94 21.91
N THR A 12 12.51 2.33 21.72
CA THR A 12 11.91 1.38 22.67
C THR A 12 11.27 0.18 21.97
N ASP A 13 11.13 -0.92 22.71
CA ASP A 13 10.45 -2.14 22.21
C ASP A 13 8.98 -1.90 21.88
N ALA A 14 8.31 -1.01 22.64
CA ALA A 14 6.92 -0.65 22.39
C ALA A 14 6.73 0.12 21.08
N GLU A 15 7.66 1.02 20.75
CA GLU A 15 7.66 1.73 19.46
C GLU A 15 7.85 0.76 18.29
N ALA A 16 8.78 -0.20 18.41
CA ALA A 16 9.01 -1.22 17.38
C ALA A 16 7.79 -2.10 17.15
N VAL A 17 7.10 -2.53 18.22
CA VAL A 17 5.87 -3.31 18.11
C VAL A 17 4.74 -2.49 17.46
N THR A 18 4.62 -1.21 17.83
CA THR A 18 3.60 -0.33 17.27
C THR A 18 3.83 -0.11 15.77
N ALA A 19 5.08 0.14 15.35
CA ALA A 19 5.44 0.30 13.96
C ALA A 19 5.18 -0.98 13.15
N ALA A 20 5.58 -2.14 13.67
CA ALA A 20 5.33 -3.43 13.03
C ALA A 20 3.83 -3.72 12.85
N LEU A 21 3.00 -3.36 13.83
CA LEU A 21 1.55 -3.54 13.74
C LEU A 21 0.93 -2.63 12.67
N GLN A 22 1.38 -1.38 12.58
CA GLN A 22 0.94 -0.45 11.55
C GLN A 22 1.33 -0.95 10.15
N GLU A 23 2.57 -1.38 9.96
CA GLU A 23 3.04 -1.93 8.68
C GLU A 23 2.27 -3.18 8.30
N TYR A 24 2.04 -4.10 9.24
CA TYR A 24 1.24 -5.30 9.01
C TYR A 24 -0.17 -4.95 8.52
N ILE A 25 -0.85 -4.01 9.18
CA ILE A 25 -2.21 -3.59 8.79
C ILE A 25 -2.20 -2.96 7.39
N VAL A 26 -1.24 -2.07 7.09
CA VAL A 26 -1.13 -1.44 5.77
C VAL A 26 -0.87 -2.47 4.70
N ARG A 27 0.08 -3.38 4.92
CA ARG A 27 0.44 -4.44 3.97
C ARG A 27 -0.74 -5.39 3.73
N HIS A 28 -1.48 -5.73 4.78
CA HIS A 28 -2.67 -6.57 4.67
C HIS A 28 -3.80 -5.87 3.90
N ARG A 29 -4.03 -4.57 4.14
CA ARG A 29 -4.99 -3.78 3.36
C ARG A 29 -4.58 -3.64 1.90
N GLN A 30 -3.29 -3.42 1.62
CA GLN A 30 -2.78 -3.33 0.25
C GLN A 30 -3.02 -4.63 -0.52
N GLN A 31 -2.90 -5.79 0.13
CA GLN A 31 -3.19 -7.08 -0.51
C GLN A 31 -4.64 -7.21 -0.98
N GLN A 32 -5.58 -6.49 -0.39
CA GLN A 32 -6.99 -6.52 -0.81
C GLN A 32 -7.22 -5.93 -2.20
N ILE A 33 -6.25 -5.18 -2.76
CA ILE A 33 -6.32 -4.66 -4.12
C ILE A 33 -6.51 -5.78 -5.15
N THR A 34 -6.01 -6.99 -4.88
CA THR A 34 -6.15 -8.12 -5.79
C THR A 34 -7.59 -8.55 -5.97
N ALA A 35 -8.46 -8.29 -4.98
CA ALA A 35 -9.89 -8.60 -5.06
C ALA A 35 -10.64 -7.69 -6.05
N LEU A 36 -10.07 -6.54 -6.43
CA LEU A 36 -10.68 -5.61 -7.39
C LEU A 36 -10.39 -5.97 -8.86
N PHE A 37 -9.47 -6.93 -9.10
CA PHE A 37 -9.16 -7.36 -10.46
C PHE A 37 -10.37 -8.07 -11.07
N GLY A 38 -10.74 -7.68 -12.29
CA GLY A 38 -11.90 -8.25 -13.00
C GLY A 38 -13.26 -7.76 -12.50
N THR A 39 -13.32 -6.96 -11.43
CA THR A 39 -14.58 -6.36 -10.93
C THR A 39 -14.80 -4.94 -11.43
N ILE A 40 -13.77 -4.30 -12.00
CA ILE A 40 -13.85 -2.93 -12.50
C ILE A 40 -14.40 -2.97 -13.93
N ASP A 41 -15.57 -2.37 -14.12
CA ASP A 41 -16.16 -2.16 -15.45
C ASP A 41 -15.52 -0.93 -16.09
N TYR A 42 -14.93 -1.13 -17.27
CA TYR A 42 -14.28 -0.06 -18.03
C TYR A 42 -15.20 0.38 -19.16
N ASN A 43 -15.47 1.68 -19.23
CA ASN A 43 -16.22 2.24 -20.34
C ASN A 43 -15.42 2.05 -21.66
N PRO A 44 -15.94 1.32 -22.66
CA PRO A 44 -15.23 1.01 -23.89
C PRO A 44 -14.94 2.25 -24.74
N ASN A 45 -15.70 3.32 -24.56
CA ASN A 45 -15.53 4.59 -25.27
C ASN A 45 -14.58 5.55 -24.55
N TYR A 46 -13.99 5.15 -23.42
CA TYR A 46 -13.11 6.01 -22.64
C TYR A 46 -11.75 6.19 -23.33
N ASN A 47 -11.52 7.39 -23.88
CA ASN A 47 -10.25 7.75 -24.48
C ASN A 47 -9.27 8.32 -23.45
N TYR A 48 -8.54 7.43 -22.77
CA TYR A 48 -7.48 7.82 -21.82
C TYR A 48 -6.35 8.67 -22.46
N LYS A 49 -6.20 8.66 -23.79
CA LYS A 49 -5.18 9.48 -24.48
C LYS A 49 -5.60 10.94 -24.65
N ALA A 50 -6.88 11.27 -24.45
CA ALA A 50 -7.37 12.65 -24.55
C ALA A 50 -6.68 13.58 -23.53
N GLN A 51 -6.32 13.05 -22.35
CA GLN A 51 -5.65 13.79 -21.29
C GLN A 51 -4.20 14.15 -21.64
N ARG A 52 -3.52 13.32 -22.44
CA ARG A 52 -2.12 13.56 -22.89
C ARG A 52 -1.99 14.65 -23.95
N ARG A 53 -3.07 14.95 -24.68
CA ARG A 53 -3.06 15.97 -25.75
C ARG A 53 -3.32 17.39 -25.22
N ARG A 54 -3.60 17.53 -23.92
CA ARG A 54 -3.88 18.80 -23.25
C ARG A 54 -2.67 19.35 -22.46
N GLN A 55 -1.56 18.61 -22.42
CA GLN A 55 -0.25 19.05 -21.94
C GLN A 55 0.64 19.33 -23.14
#